data_AF-D0NS75-F1
#
_entry.id   AF-D0NS75-F1
#
_cell.length_a   1.000
_cell.length_b   1.000
_cell.length_c   1.000
_cell.angle_alpha   90.00
_cell.angle_beta   90.00
_cell.angle_gamma   90.00
#
_symmetry.space_group_name_H-M   'P 1'
#
loop_
_entity.id
_entity.type
_entity.pdbx_description
1 polymer ?
#
loop_
_entity_poly.entity_id
_entity_poly.type
_entity_poly.pdbx_seq_one_letter_code
_entity_poly.pdbx_strand_id
1 'polypeptide(L)'
;MLAGGHPHDRWVILAGLSKSKKRERTPKRASPMSLLMLTKVITFLESNSMFNETMRLWFSAVCSLSFYGMCRINEVLLMKKGDIQLGLKRKSRVNDSDIEFGCFTIRDRKTDHDPLTSRTYSLHHLTKEERAAEALTFLG
;
A
#
# COMPACT_ATOMS: atom_id res chain seq x y z
N MET A 1 -51.98 19.72 28.15
CA MET A 1 -51.65 18.28 28.15
C MET A 1 -51.26 17.91 26.73
N LEU A 2 -49.96 17.63 26.50
CA LEU A 2 -49.45 17.22 25.19
C LEU A 2 -49.74 15.73 25.02
N ALA A 3 -50.70 15.38 24.17
CA ALA A 3 -50.99 14.00 23.84
C ALA A 3 -49.81 13.41 23.04
N GLY A 4 -49.23 12.34 23.59
CA GLY A 4 -48.08 11.66 23.02
C GLY A 4 -48.40 11.06 21.65
N GLY A 5 -47.62 11.45 20.64
CA GLY A 5 -47.61 10.82 19.33
C GLY A 5 -47.18 9.35 19.45
N HIS A 6 -48.03 8.45 18.99
CA HIS A 6 -47.81 7.01 19.03
C HIS A 6 -46.71 6.63 18.02
N PRO A 7 -45.75 5.75 18.37
CA PRO A 7 -44.62 5.40 17.48
C PRO A 7 -45.04 4.68 16.19
N HIS A 8 -46.31 4.30 16.06
CA HIS A 8 -46.88 3.64 14.88
C HIS A 8 -47.14 4.58 13.69
N ASP A 9 -47.32 5.88 13.91
CA ASP A 9 -47.68 6.82 12.82
C ASP A 9 -46.49 7.16 11.90
N ARG A 10 -45.25 6.96 12.40
CA ARG A 10 -44.02 7.21 11.64
C ARG A 10 -43.81 6.21 10.51
N TRP A 11 -44.33 4.99 10.67
CA TRP A 11 -44.18 3.92 9.69
C TRP A 11 -45.12 4.08 8.50
N VAL A 12 -46.29 4.70 8.70
CA VAL A 12 -47.29 4.86 7.65
C VAL A 12 -46.84 5.90 6.60
N ILE A 13 -46.17 6.98 7.03
CA ILE A 13 -45.70 8.05 6.12
C ILE A 13 -44.59 7.55 5.18
N LEU A 14 -43.83 6.52 5.56
CA LEU A 14 -42.71 5.98 4.79
C LEU A 14 -43.06 4.74 3.96
N ALA A 15 -44.23 4.12 4.18
CA ALA A 15 -44.63 2.85 3.56
C ALA A 15 -44.89 2.94 2.04
N GLY A 16 -45.09 4.14 1.50
CA GLY A 16 -45.30 4.38 0.06
C GLY A 16 -44.13 5.03 -0.67
N LEU A 17 -43.05 5.37 0.03
CA LEU A 17 -41.89 6.01 -0.58
C LEU A 17 -40.90 4.95 -1.05
N SER A 18 -40.87 4.69 -2.35
CA SER A 18 -39.79 3.93 -2.94
C SER A 18 -38.49 4.71 -2.72
N LYS A 19 -37.48 4.06 -2.12
CA LYS A 19 -36.14 4.64 -2.07
C LYS A 19 -35.72 4.90 -3.51
N SER A 20 -35.44 6.15 -3.85
CA SER A 20 -34.90 6.48 -5.18
C SER A 20 -33.70 5.57 -5.44
N LYS A 21 -33.63 4.99 -6.65
CA LYS A 21 -32.49 4.14 -7.04
C LYS A 21 -31.23 4.97 -6.78
N LYS A 22 -30.47 4.60 -5.75
CA LYS A 22 -29.24 5.28 -5.36
C LYS A 22 -28.40 5.34 -6.63
N ARG A 23 -28.01 6.56 -7.05
CA ARG A 23 -27.25 6.76 -8.29
C ARG A 23 -26.15 5.72 -8.36
N GLU A 24 -26.19 4.91 -9.40
CA GLU A 24 -25.26 3.81 -9.60
C GLU A 24 -23.86 4.44 -9.67
N ARG A 25 -23.10 4.27 -8.58
CA ARG A 25 -21.77 4.86 -8.46
C ARG A 25 -20.85 3.97 -9.28
N THR A 26 -20.55 4.37 -10.51
CA THR A 26 -19.42 3.79 -11.24
C THR A 26 -18.14 4.23 -10.52
N PRO A 27 -17.37 3.34 -9.88
CA PRO A 27 -16.13 3.73 -9.26
C PRO A 27 -15.17 4.14 -10.37
N LYS A 28 -14.85 5.43 -10.46
CA LYS A 28 -13.75 5.91 -11.30
C LYS A 28 -12.46 5.35 -10.69
N ARG A 29 -11.96 4.24 -11.22
CA ARG A 29 -10.68 3.67 -10.79
C ARG A 29 -9.59 4.64 -11.23
N ALA A 30 -8.72 5.03 -10.30
CA ALA A 30 -7.48 5.71 -10.67
C ALA A 30 -6.66 4.75 -11.53
N SER A 31 -5.97 5.28 -12.54
CA SER A 31 -5.00 4.49 -13.29
C SER A 31 -3.94 3.95 -12.31
N PRO A 32 -3.53 2.69 -12.45
CA PRO A 32 -2.46 2.15 -11.61
C PRO A 32 -1.20 3.00 -11.78
N MET A 33 -0.49 3.21 -10.68
CA MET A 33 0.80 3.91 -10.72
C MET A 33 1.76 3.12 -11.60
N SER A 34 2.37 3.77 -12.58
CA SER A 34 3.40 3.13 -13.41
C SER A 34 4.78 3.31 -12.79
N LEU A 35 5.69 2.44 -13.20
CA LEU A 35 7.10 2.53 -12.84
C LEU A 35 7.69 3.92 -13.15
N LEU A 36 7.38 4.45 -14.33
CA LEU A 36 7.81 5.79 -14.76
C LEU A 36 7.31 6.89 -13.83
N MET A 37 6.08 6.77 -13.32
CA MET A 37 5.54 7.73 -12.36
C MET A 37 6.25 7.63 -11.00
N LEU A 38 6.56 6.42 -10.53
CA LEU A 38 7.33 6.23 -9.30
C LEU A 38 8.72 6.87 -9.44
N THR A 39 9.42 6.61 -10.54
CA THR A 39 10.73 7.22 -10.82
C THR A 39 10.66 8.73 -10.82
N LYS A 40 9.64 9.33 -11.43
CA LYS A 40 9.43 10.79 -11.43
C LYS A 40 9.23 11.33 -10.02
N VAL A 41 8.45 10.63 -9.17
CA VAL A 41 8.23 11.02 -7.77
C VAL A 41 9.54 10.98 -6.98
N ILE A 42 10.30 9.88 -7.07
CA ILE A 42 11.59 9.74 -6.38
C ILE A 42 12.58 10.82 -6.83
N THR A 43 12.72 11.02 -8.15
CA THR A 43 13.61 12.05 -8.71
C THR A 43 13.23 13.46 -8.23
N PHE A 44 11.93 13.75 -8.11
CA PHE A 44 11.46 15.04 -7.61
C PHE A 44 11.82 15.26 -6.13
N LEU A 45 11.72 14.23 -5.30
CA LEU A 45 12.11 14.30 -3.89
C LEU A 45 13.61 14.53 -3.74
N GLU A 46 14.41 13.89 -4.59
CA GLU A 46 15.87 14.03 -4.61
C GLU A 46 16.34 15.39 -5.15
N SER A 47 15.64 16.00 -6.11
CA SER A 47 16.05 17.28 -6.70
C SER A 47 15.60 18.50 -5.89
N ASN A 48 14.56 18.36 -5.06
CA ASN A 48 13.94 19.50 -4.40
C ASN A 48 14.54 19.79 -3.00
N SER A 49 15.34 20.85 -2.91
CA SER A 49 16.01 21.33 -1.68
C SER A 49 15.08 21.64 -0.50
N MET A 50 13.77 21.78 -0.73
CA MET A 50 12.77 21.98 0.33
C MET A 50 12.61 20.77 1.24
N PHE A 51 12.92 19.56 0.77
CA PHE A 51 12.87 18.35 1.59
C PHE A 51 14.20 18.13 2.30
N ASN A 52 14.16 17.99 3.62
CA ASN A 52 15.31 17.49 4.37
C ASN A 52 15.61 16.03 4.00
N GLU A 53 16.83 15.58 4.25
CA GLU A 53 17.30 14.24 3.88
C GLU A 53 16.41 13.13 4.45
N THR A 54 16.02 13.23 5.72
CA THR A 54 15.16 12.24 6.38
C THR A 54 13.80 12.11 5.71
N MET A 55 13.17 13.23 5.33
CA MET A 55 11.87 13.25 4.66
C MET A 55 11.97 12.67 3.25
N ARG A 56 13.07 12.94 2.54
CA ARG A 56 13.32 12.32 1.23
C ARG A 56 13.42 10.81 1.33
N LEU A 57 14.26 10.32 2.25
CA LEU A 57 14.44 8.88 2.48
C LEU A 57 13.13 8.22 2.91
N TRP A 58 12.41 8.82 3.85
CA TRP A 58 11.14 8.30 4.35
C TRP A 58 10.08 8.23 3.26
N PHE A 59 9.88 9.31 2.50
CA PHE A 59 8.86 9.36 1.46
C PHE A 59 9.19 8.40 0.31
N SER A 60 10.46 8.34 -0.12
CA SER A 60 10.92 7.38 -1.12
C SER A 60 10.74 5.93 -0.67
N ALA A 61 11.01 5.63 0.61
CA ALA A 61 10.76 4.31 1.18
C ALA A 61 9.27 3.96 1.17
N VAL A 62 8.39 4.85 1.63
CA VAL A 62 6.93 4.62 1.65
C VAL A 62 6.38 4.39 0.25
N CYS A 63 6.77 5.22 -0.73
CA CYS A 63 6.36 5.06 -2.13
C CYS A 63 6.84 3.72 -2.71
N SER A 64 8.10 3.35 -2.48
CA SER A 64 8.68 2.12 -3.02
C SER A 64 8.04 0.88 -2.39
N LEU A 65 7.91 0.82 -1.06
CA LEU A 65 7.25 -0.29 -0.37
C LEU A 65 5.80 -0.44 -0.81
N SER A 66 5.07 0.68 -0.95
CA SER A 66 3.67 0.66 -1.44
C SER A 66 3.57 0.12 -2.86
N PHE A 67 4.49 0.53 -3.74
CA PHE A 67 4.51 0.13 -5.14
C PHE A 67 4.88 -1.34 -5.32
N TYR A 68 6.02 -1.79 -4.79
CA TYR A 68 6.49 -3.18 -4.94
C TYR A 68 5.69 -4.18 -4.10
N GLY A 69 5.23 -3.77 -2.91
CA GLY A 69 4.36 -4.58 -2.07
C GLY A 69 2.92 -4.67 -2.57
N MET A 70 2.55 -3.88 -3.59
CA MET A 70 1.16 -3.71 -4.03
C MET A 70 0.22 -3.47 -2.85
N CYS A 71 0.67 -2.62 -1.92
CA CYS A 71 0.00 -2.37 -0.66
C CYS A 71 -0.51 -0.95 -0.57
N ARG A 72 -1.50 -0.75 0.29
CA ARG A 72 -2.04 0.58 0.55
C ARG A 72 -1.01 1.36 1.35
N ILE A 73 -0.92 2.67 1.10
CA ILE A 73 -0.03 3.56 1.87
C ILE A 73 -0.28 3.39 3.38
N ASN A 74 -1.54 3.29 3.82
CA ASN A 74 -1.86 3.07 5.23
C ASN A 74 -1.31 1.74 5.79
N GLU A 75 -1.18 0.69 4.97
CA GLU A 75 -0.58 -0.58 5.39
C GLU A 75 0.92 -0.39 5.67
N VAL A 76 1.61 0.42 4.86
CA VAL A 76 3.04 0.76 5.04
C VAL A 76 3.26 1.70 6.23
N LEU A 77 2.42 2.73 6.36
CA LEU A 77 2.54 3.72 7.45
C LEU A 77 2.33 3.12 8.84
N LEU A 78 1.60 2.01 8.94
CA LEU A 78 1.33 1.31 10.19
C LEU A 78 2.33 0.17 10.48
N MET A 79 3.33 -0.03 9.61
CA MET A 79 4.35 -1.05 9.83
C MET A 79 5.15 -0.79 11.11
N LYS A 80 5.40 -1.85 11.86
CA LYS A 80 6.21 -1.82 13.07
C LYS A 80 7.64 -2.24 12.75
N LYS A 81 8.56 -1.94 13.65
CA LYS A 81 9.97 -2.38 13.54
C LYS A 81 10.08 -3.90 13.31
N GLY A 82 9.26 -4.70 14.01
CA GLY A 82 9.26 -6.17 13.88
C GLY A 82 8.71 -6.69 12.54
N ASP A 83 8.14 -5.82 11.72
CA ASP A 83 7.66 -6.17 10.38
C ASP A 83 8.74 -6.02 9.32
N ILE A 84 9.90 -5.43 9.65
CA ILE A 84 11.04 -5.27 8.75
C ILE A 84 12.23 -6.05 9.32
N GLN A 85 12.86 -6.87 8.47
CA GLN A 85 14.08 -7.59 8.79
C GLN A 85 15.12 -7.26 7.73
N LEU A 86 16.35 -6.96 8.14
CA LEU A 86 17.46 -6.62 7.24
C LEU A 86 18.65 -7.55 7.54
N GLY A 87 19.60 -7.65 6.62
CA GLY A 87 20.80 -8.46 6.80
C GLY A 87 20.55 -9.97 6.72
N LEU A 88 19.44 -10.39 6.10
CA LEU A 88 19.17 -11.80 5.83
C LEU A 88 20.10 -12.27 4.71
N LYS A 89 20.52 -13.53 4.78
CA LYS A 89 21.38 -14.15 3.75
C LYS A 89 20.77 -15.45 3.28
N ARG A 90 20.86 -15.72 1.98
CA ARG A 90 20.51 -17.01 1.39
C ARG A 90 21.52 -17.40 0.32
N LYS A 91 21.71 -18.70 0.11
CA LYS A 91 22.55 -19.19 -0.99
C LYS A 91 21.91 -18.86 -2.34
N SER A 92 22.71 -18.38 -3.28
CA SER A 92 22.29 -18.22 -4.67
C SER A 92 22.03 -19.60 -5.29
N ARG A 93 21.05 -19.66 -6.19
CA ARG A 93 20.71 -20.89 -6.93
C ARG A 93 21.60 -21.09 -8.16
N VAL A 94 22.28 -20.02 -8.60
CA VAL A 94 23.07 -19.99 -9.84
C VAL A 94 24.56 -20.08 -9.51
N ASN A 95 25.00 -19.38 -8.47
CA ASN A 95 26.38 -19.35 -8.00
C ASN A 95 26.40 -19.76 -6.52
N ASP A 96 27.51 -20.28 -5.98
CA ASP A 96 27.63 -20.58 -4.54
C ASP A 96 27.84 -19.32 -3.66
N SER A 97 27.50 -18.15 -4.20
CA SER A 97 27.58 -16.87 -3.51
C SER A 97 26.38 -16.67 -2.57
N ASP A 98 26.61 -15.91 -1.50
CA ASP A 98 25.55 -15.50 -0.59
C ASP A 98 24.85 -14.25 -1.11
N ILE A 99 23.53 -14.29 -1.20
CA ILE A 99 22.68 -13.15 -1.53
C ILE A 99 22.21 -12.52 -0.22
N GLU A 100 22.59 -11.27 0.01
CA GLU A 100 22.05 -10.46 1.10
C GLU A 100 20.73 -9.80 0.70
N PHE A 101 19.75 -9.86 1.58
CA PHE A 101 18.44 -9.27 1.38
C PHE A 101 17.82 -8.85 2.70
N GLY A 102 16.82 -7.98 2.64
CA GLY A 102 15.87 -7.76 3.72
C GLY A 102 14.53 -8.36 3.38
N CYS A 103 13.59 -8.29 4.29
CA CYS A 103 12.19 -8.50 4.00
C CYS A 103 11.32 -7.54 4.79
N PHE A 104 10.10 -7.33 4.30
CA PHE A 104 9.07 -6.70 5.08
C PHE A 104 7.77 -7.49 5.00
N THR A 105 7.00 -7.49 6.08
CA THR A 105 5.78 -8.27 6.21
C THR A 105 4.60 -7.34 6.42
N ILE A 106 3.57 -7.50 5.59
CA ILE A 106 2.29 -6.82 5.73
C ILE A 106 1.32 -7.80 6.37
N ARG A 107 0.62 -7.35 7.42
CA ARG A 107 -0.38 -8.14 8.16
C ARG A 107 -1.75 -7.49 8.03
N ASP A 108 -2.79 -8.20 8.44
CA ASP A 108 -4.15 -7.69 8.61
C ASP A 108 -4.73 -7.02 7.35
N ARG A 109 -4.38 -7.56 6.17
CA ARG A 109 -4.82 -6.99 4.89
C ARG A 109 -6.32 -7.18 4.73
N LYS A 110 -7.06 -6.07 4.64
CA LYS A 110 -8.52 -6.07 4.39
C LYS A 110 -8.95 -6.74 3.09
N THR A 111 -8.03 -6.93 2.16
CA THR A 111 -8.27 -7.57 0.86
C THR A 111 -7.97 -9.06 0.84
N ASP A 112 -7.31 -9.57 1.88
CA ASP A 112 -7.10 -11.01 2.01
C ASP A 112 -8.37 -11.62 2.60
N HIS A 113 -8.73 -12.81 2.10
CA HIS A 113 -9.96 -13.51 2.52
C HIS A 113 -9.86 -13.97 3.98
N ASP A 114 -8.63 -14.18 4.46
CA ASP A 114 -8.30 -14.43 5.86
C ASP A 114 -7.51 -13.22 6.42
N PRO A 115 -8.06 -12.51 7.43
CA PRO A 115 -7.39 -11.37 8.04
C PRO A 115 -6.08 -11.74 8.76
N LEU A 116 -5.86 -13.02 9.10
CA LEU A 116 -4.60 -13.49 9.69
C LEU A 116 -3.50 -13.73 8.65
N THR A 117 -3.85 -13.68 7.35
CA THR A 117 -2.87 -13.87 6.28
C THR A 117 -1.88 -12.71 6.25
N SER A 118 -0.61 -13.04 6.47
CA SER A 118 0.51 -12.12 6.26
C SER A 118 1.17 -12.35 4.91
N ARG A 119 1.64 -11.28 4.29
CA ARG A 119 2.47 -11.34 3.06
C ARG A 119 3.85 -10.77 3.33
N THR A 120 4.88 -11.57 3.07
CA THR A 120 6.27 -11.16 3.21
C THR A 120 6.88 -10.91 1.84
N TYR A 121 7.52 -9.76 1.68
CA TYR A 121 8.14 -9.29 0.46
C TYR A 121 9.64 -9.14 0.69
N SER A 122 10.46 -9.64 -0.23
CA SER A 122 11.91 -9.50 -0.17
C SER A 122 12.35 -8.12 -0.63
N LEU A 123 13.29 -7.53 0.10
CA LEU A 123 13.98 -6.29 -0.20
C LEU A 123 15.38 -6.64 -0.68
N HIS A 124 15.59 -6.65 -1.99
CA HIS A 124 16.91 -6.89 -2.55
C HIS A 124 17.66 -5.57 -2.67
N HIS A 125 18.96 -5.60 -2.35
CA HIS A 125 19.83 -4.47 -2.63
C HIS A 125 20.02 -4.38 -4.14
N LEU A 126 19.65 -3.24 -4.70
CA LEU A 126 19.93 -2.91 -6.10
C LEU A 126 21.30 -2.26 -6.14
N THR A 127 22.08 -2.57 -7.17
CA THR A 127 23.38 -1.91 -7.32
C THR A 127 23.17 -0.41 -7.55
N LYS A 128 24.17 0.45 -7.27
CA LYS A 128 24.02 1.92 -7.39
C LYS A 128 23.69 2.38 -8.82
N GLU A 129 23.98 1.54 -9.80
CA GLU A 129 23.65 1.74 -11.21
C GLU A 129 22.16 1.49 -11.49
N GLU A 130 21.47 0.81 -10.58
CA GLU A 130 20.11 0.33 -10.74
C GLU A 130 19.14 1.10 -9.85
N ARG A 131 18.13 1.67 -10.48
CA ARG A 131 17.06 2.36 -9.76
C ARG A 131 16.10 1.33 -9.21
N ALA A 132 15.36 1.68 -8.14
CA ALA A 132 14.23 0.87 -7.66
C ALA A 132 13.36 0.37 -8.82
N ALA A 133 13.12 1.26 -9.80
CA ALA A 133 12.41 1.00 -11.03
C ALA A 133 12.89 -0.23 -11.83
N GLU A 134 14.20 -0.50 -11.82
CA GLU A 134 14.84 -1.55 -12.61
C GLU A 134 14.88 -2.90 -11.87
N ALA A 135 14.41 -2.97 -10.61
CA ALA A 135 14.41 -4.21 -9.80
C ALA A 135 13.69 -5.41 -10.42
N LEU A 136 12.77 -5.17 -11.37
CA LEU A 136 11.97 -6.23 -12.02
C LEU A 136 12.79 -7.16 -12.92
N THR A 137 13.99 -6.77 -13.36
CA THR A 137 14.83 -7.61 -14.23
C THR A 137 15.58 -8.74 -13.51
N PHE A 138 15.56 -8.78 -12.17
CA PHE A 138 16.26 -9.81 -11.37
C PHE A 138 15.37 -10.91 -10.81
N LEU A 139 14.09 -10.94 -11.20
CA LEU A 139 13.19 -12.06 -10.91
C LEU A 139 13.29 -13.10 -12.04
N GLY A 140 14.48 -13.72 -12.17
CA GLY A 140 14.76 -14.89 -13.02
C GLY A 140 15.09 -16.11 -12.19
#